data_AF-A0A9P7AMN9-F1
#
_entry.id   AF-A0A9P7AMN9-F1
#
_cell.length_a   1.000
_cell.length_b   1.000
_cell.length_c   1.000
_cell.angle_alpha   90.00
_cell.angle_beta   90.00
_cell.angle_gamma   90.00
#
_symmetry.space_group_name_H-M   'P 1'
#
loop_
_entity.id
_entity.type
_entity.pdbx_description
1 polymer ?
#
loop_
_entity_poly.entity_id
_entity_poly.type
_entity_poly.pdbx_seq_one_letter_code
_entity_poly.pdbx_strand_id
1 'polypeptide(L)'
;MNRTHELDISLEDHLLEVLNALPTILPDDLAVELSAFITPSSTVIPYYILLKISQWSRSPAGLKALQSSSLDPQSYSMVSLLAGTRTSPEKKFPAYVAKDPETERRQAANDKKAVSTVVNGVLSVAGTGFATWWASERMGLRLEWV
;
A
#
# COMPACT_ATOMS: atom_id res chain seq x y z
N MET A 1 9.72 -12.44 -1.16
CA MET A 1 9.07 -11.17 -1.57
C MET A 1 9.81 -10.01 -0.92
N ASN A 2 10.85 -9.46 -1.57
CA ASN A 2 11.60 -8.29 -1.09
C ASN A 2 11.01 -7.02 -1.73
N ARG A 3 10.04 -6.37 -1.06
CA ARG A 3 9.40 -5.12 -1.55
C ARG A 3 10.23 -3.86 -1.28
N THR A 4 11.37 -3.98 -0.62
CA THR A 4 12.22 -2.84 -0.22
C THR A 4 13.07 -2.27 -1.35
N HIS A 5 13.12 -2.94 -2.52
CA HIS A 5 13.80 -2.43 -3.71
C HIS A 5 12.99 -1.37 -4.46
N GLU A 6 11.72 -1.18 -4.12
CA GLU A 6 10.79 -0.27 -4.81
C GLU A 6 10.48 0.98 -3.97
N LEU A 7 11.22 1.19 -2.87
CA LEU A 7 11.04 2.37 -2.02
C LEU A 7 12.09 3.42 -2.39
N ASP A 8 11.60 4.55 -2.85
CA ASP A 8 12.38 5.72 -3.16
C ASP A 8 12.41 6.68 -1.97
N ILE A 9 13.54 7.35 -1.76
CA ILE A 9 13.75 8.29 -0.66
C ILE A 9 14.19 9.63 -1.25
N SER A 10 13.62 10.71 -0.72
CA SER A 10 14.05 12.07 -1.03
C SER A 10 15.51 12.28 -0.61
N LEU A 11 16.32 12.75 -1.56
CA LEU A 11 17.73 13.04 -1.34
C LEU A 11 17.87 14.50 -0.89
N GLU A 12 17.71 14.72 0.41
CA GLU A 12 17.79 16.04 1.06
C GLU A 12 19.25 16.51 1.19
N ASP A 13 19.47 17.82 1.35
CA ASP A 13 20.81 18.44 1.38
C ASP A 13 21.72 17.87 2.47
N HIS A 14 21.19 17.62 3.67
CA HIS A 14 21.98 17.03 4.77
C HIS A 14 22.39 15.59 4.48
N LEU A 15 21.55 14.84 3.78
CA LEU A 15 21.87 13.47 3.38
C LEU A 15 22.95 13.47 2.30
N LEU A 16 22.90 14.40 1.35
CA LEU A 16 23.98 14.60 0.37
C LEU A 16 25.31 14.91 1.03
N GLU A 17 25.33 15.81 2.01
CA GLU A 17 26.56 16.18 2.73
C GLU A 17 27.21 14.96 3.41
N VAL A 18 26.40 14.15 4.09
CA VAL A 18 26.86 12.91 4.76
C VAL A 18 27.32 11.86 3.75
N LEU A 19 26.61 11.71 2.63
CA LEU A 19 26.93 10.73 1.59
C LEU A 19 28.13 11.12 0.73
N ASN A 20 28.51 12.40 0.66
CA ASN A 20 29.65 12.87 -0.13
C ASN A 20 31.00 12.47 0.47
N ALA A 21 31.08 12.21 1.78
CA ALA A 21 32.29 11.75 2.46
C ALA A 21 32.58 10.24 2.27
N LEU A 22 31.59 9.48 1.80
CA LEU A 22 31.61 8.03 1.73
C LEU A 22 32.30 7.40 0.49
N PRO A 23 32.32 8.01 -0.72
CA PRO A 23 32.87 7.36 -1.91
C PRO A 23 34.35 6.99 -1.81
N THR A 24 35.12 7.67 -0.97
CA THR A 24 36.56 7.40 -0.77
C THR A 24 36.86 6.22 0.14
N ILE A 25 35.87 5.72 0.88
CA ILE A 25 36.03 4.69 1.91
C ILE A 25 35.16 3.46 1.68
N LEU A 26 34.16 3.55 0.81
CA LEU A 26 33.32 2.42 0.48
C LEU A 26 34.02 1.40 -0.43
N PRO A 27 33.58 0.14 -0.41
CA PRO A 27 33.95 -0.84 -1.43
C PRO A 27 33.57 -0.36 -2.83
N ASP A 28 34.42 -0.65 -3.82
CA ASP A 28 34.29 -0.15 -5.19
C ASP A 28 32.89 -0.32 -5.78
N ASP A 29 32.28 -1.50 -5.60
CA ASP A 29 30.93 -1.79 -6.12
C ASP A 29 29.86 -0.82 -5.59
N LEU A 30 29.91 -0.50 -4.30
CA LEU A 30 28.94 0.39 -3.67
C LEU A 30 29.28 1.87 -3.92
N ALA A 31 30.56 2.20 -4.03
CA ALA A 31 30.99 3.56 -4.38
C ALA A 31 30.51 3.93 -5.79
N VAL A 32 30.59 2.99 -6.74
CA VAL A 32 30.05 3.17 -8.09
C VAL A 32 28.53 3.35 -8.06
N GLU A 33 27.79 2.46 -7.38
CA GLU A 33 26.33 2.57 -7.23
C GLU A 33 25.92 3.92 -6.62
N LEU A 34 26.60 4.37 -5.56
CA LEU A 34 26.30 5.64 -4.88
C LEU A 34 26.64 6.86 -5.74
N SER A 35 27.79 6.83 -6.42
CA SER A 35 28.26 7.95 -7.24
C SER A 35 27.30 8.31 -8.38
N ALA A 36 26.56 7.32 -8.90
CA ALA A 36 25.55 7.52 -9.93
C ALA A 36 24.38 8.43 -9.48
N PHE A 37 24.14 8.56 -8.16
CA PHE A 37 23.08 9.41 -7.61
C PHE A 37 23.59 10.73 -7.02
N ILE A 38 24.88 10.81 -6.69
CA ILE A 38 25.53 12.04 -6.20
C ILE A 38 25.96 12.92 -7.38
N THR A 39 26.44 12.32 -8.48
CA THR A 39 27.00 13.03 -9.63
C THR A 39 26.44 12.45 -10.93
N PRO A 40 25.32 12.96 -11.48
CA PRO A 40 24.61 14.21 -11.12
C PRO A 40 23.73 14.06 -9.87
N SER A 41 23.51 15.16 -9.15
CA SER A 41 22.68 15.19 -7.94
C SER A 41 21.24 14.85 -8.27
N SER A 42 20.83 13.61 -7.99
CA SER A 42 19.44 13.18 -8.13
C SER A 42 18.59 13.76 -7.02
N THR A 43 17.29 13.97 -7.25
CA THR A 43 16.34 14.33 -6.19
C THR A 43 15.95 13.12 -5.33
N VAL A 44 16.20 11.91 -5.82
CA VAL A 44 15.73 10.66 -5.22
C VAL A 44 16.85 9.62 -5.21
N ILE A 45 16.95 8.89 -4.10
CA ILE A 45 17.84 7.73 -3.94
C ILE A 45 17.03 6.48 -3.57
N PRO A 46 17.34 5.31 -4.15
CA PRO A 46 16.71 4.06 -3.76
C PRO A 46 17.05 3.65 -2.32
N TYR A 47 16.05 3.20 -1.56
CA TYR A 47 16.20 2.75 -0.16
C TYR A 47 17.23 1.63 0.01
N TYR A 48 17.30 0.72 -0.96
CA TYR A 48 18.21 -0.42 -0.86
C TYR A 48 19.69 0.02 -0.79
N ILE A 49 20.06 1.15 -1.39
CA ILE A 49 21.43 1.67 -1.35
C ILE A 49 21.78 2.12 0.07
N LEU A 50 20.91 2.93 0.69
CA LEU A 50 21.06 3.33 2.09
C LEU A 50 21.07 2.11 3.02
N LEU A 51 20.31 1.07 2.69
CA LEU A 51 20.32 -0.19 3.43
C LEU A 51 21.69 -0.87 3.35
N LYS A 52 22.27 -1.01 2.16
CA LYS A 52 23.61 -1.58 1.99
C LYS A 52 24.66 -0.76 2.75
N ILE A 53 24.59 0.57 2.69
CA ILE A 53 25.49 1.47 3.46
C ILE A 53 25.34 1.25 4.96
N SER A 54 24.12 1.18 5.48
CA SER A 54 23.86 0.95 6.91
C SER A 54 24.27 -0.45 7.40
N GLN A 55 24.32 -1.43 6.51
CA GLN A 55 24.82 -2.77 6.80
C GLN A 55 26.34 -2.77 6.80
N TRP A 56 26.95 -2.11 5.80
CA TRP A 56 28.39 -1.95 5.70
C TRP A 56 28.98 -1.17 6.88
N SER A 57 28.35 -0.07 7.31
CA SER A 57 28.81 0.75 8.43
C SER A 57 28.85 -0.02 9.76
N ARG A 58 28.01 -1.05 9.91
CA ARG A 58 27.99 -1.97 11.07
C ARG A 58 28.91 -3.18 10.92
N SER A 59 29.42 -3.43 9.72
CA SER A 59 30.36 -4.52 9.49
C SER A 59 31.73 -4.20 10.11
N PRO A 60 32.54 -5.20 10.49
CA PRO A 60 33.87 -4.96 11.05
C PRO A 60 34.79 -4.18 10.09
N ALA A 61 34.67 -4.42 8.78
CA ALA A 61 35.43 -3.72 7.76
C ALA A 61 35.03 -2.24 7.66
N GLY A 62 33.71 -1.97 7.62
CA GLY A 62 33.20 -0.60 7.56
C GLY A 62 33.48 0.19 8.84
N LEU A 63 33.36 -0.42 10.01
CA LEU A 63 33.73 0.22 11.28
C LEU A 63 35.19 0.66 11.28
N LYS A 64 36.10 -0.21 10.83
CA LYS A 64 37.53 0.10 10.74
C LYS A 64 37.80 1.24 9.75
N ALA A 65 37.16 1.22 8.58
CA ALA A 65 37.32 2.24 7.53
C ALA A 65 36.76 3.62 7.94
N LEU A 66 35.64 3.63 8.67
CA LEU A 66 35.04 4.85 9.21
C LEU A 66 35.91 5.44 10.33
N GLN A 67 36.37 4.60 11.26
CA GLN A 67 37.26 5.01 12.34
C GLN A 67 38.61 5.54 11.83
N SER A 68 39.20 4.91 10.81
CA SER A 68 40.45 5.42 10.20
C SER A 68 40.29 6.79 9.56
N SER A 69 39.06 7.15 9.18
CA SER A 69 38.72 8.42 8.55
C SER A 69 38.12 9.44 9.54
N SER A 70 38.14 9.14 10.85
CA SER A 70 37.55 9.95 11.92
C SER A 70 36.04 10.23 11.75
N LEU A 71 35.32 9.34 11.06
CA LEU A 71 33.88 9.43 10.85
C LEU A 71 33.13 8.59 11.88
N ASP A 72 32.00 9.10 12.37
CA ASP A 72 31.17 8.39 13.33
C ASP A 72 30.29 7.32 12.65
N PRO A 73 30.37 6.04 13.04
CA PRO A 73 29.52 5.00 12.46
C PRO A 73 28.02 5.17 12.73
N GLN A 74 27.61 5.82 13.83
CA GLN A 74 26.18 6.00 14.14
C GLN A 74 25.50 6.98 13.18
N SER A 75 26.24 7.93 12.63
CA SER A 75 25.77 8.85 11.59
C SER A 75 25.34 8.12 10.31
N TYR A 76 25.84 6.90 10.08
CA TYR A 76 25.48 6.02 8.96
C TYR A 76 24.51 4.90 9.34
N SER A 77 23.89 4.98 10.51
CA SER A 77 22.79 4.08 10.85
C SER A 77 21.58 4.37 9.96
N MET A 78 20.73 3.37 9.70
CA MET A 78 19.54 3.58 8.89
C MET A 78 18.62 4.65 9.49
N VAL A 79 18.54 4.74 10.82
CA VAL A 79 17.71 5.75 11.50
C VAL A 79 18.24 7.15 11.22
N SER A 80 19.57 7.33 11.28
CA SER A 80 20.23 8.61 10.99
C SER A 80 20.09 9.00 9.52
N LEU A 81 20.29 8.06 8.60
CA LEU A 81 20.19 8.30 7.15
C LEU A 81 18.77 8.63 6.69
N LEU A 82 17.75 8.12 7.38
CA LEU A 82 16.35 8.41 7.10
C LEU A 82 15.82 9.63 7.88
N ALA A 83 16.61 10.19 8.79
CA ALA A 83 16.19 11.34 9.58
C ALA A 83 15.94 12.54 8.64
N GLY A 84 14.73 13.09 8.70
CA GLY A 84 14.35 14.25 7.89
C GLY A 84 14.10 13.96 6.40
N THR A 85 14.17 12.71 5.94
CA THR A 85 13.89 12.37 4.53
C THR A 85 12.43 11.97 4.32
N ARG A 86 11.96 12.08 3.08
CA ARG A 86 10.60 11.68 2.68
C ARG A 86 10.65 10.34 1.96
N THR A 87 9.82 9.38 2.37
CA THR A 87 9.64 8.10 1.68
C THR A 87 8.59 8.22 0.59
N SER A 88 8.89 7.72 -0.60
CA SER A 88 8.06 7.83 -1.81
C SER A 88 7.56 9.25 -2.10
N PRO A 89 8.47 10.23 -2.27
CA PRO A 89 8.09 11.60 -2.63
C PRO A 89 7.24 11.69 -3.91
N GLU A 90 7.37 10.72 -4.81
CA GLU A 90 6.63 10.57 -6.06
C GLU A 90 5.18 10.09 -5.90
N LYS A 91 4.85 9.41 -4.80
CA LYS A 91 3.50 8.84 -4.60
C LYS A 91 2.53 9.92 -4.13
N LYS A 92 1.61 10.29 -5.03
CA LYS A 92 0.45 11.12 -4.70
C LYS A 92 -0.69 10.23 -4.25
N PHE A 93 -1.30 10.56 -3.12
CA PHE A 93 -2.56 9.94 -2.72
C PHE A 93 -3.63 10.21 -3.78
N PRO A 94 -4.54 9.26 -4.04
CA PRO A 94 -5.67 9.53 -4.92
C PRO A 94 -6.47 10.71 -4.36
N ALA A 95 -6.96 11.57 -5.25
CA ALA A 95 -7.78 12.70 -4.85
C ALA A 95 -9.01 12.18 -4.09
N TYR A 96 -9.20 12.65 -2.86
CA TYR A 96 -10.40 12.33 -2.10
C TYR A 96 -11.61 13.00 -2.76
N VAL A 97 -12.51 12.19 -3.31
CA VAL A 97 -13.81 12.65 -3.81
C VAL A 97 -14.81 12.47 -2.68
N ALA A 98 -15.21 13.57 -2.05
CA ALA A 98 -16.29 13.55 -1.07
C ALA A 98 -17.56 13.01 -1.76
N LYS A 99 -18.13 11.93 -1.23
CA LYS A 99 -19.42 11.43 -1.73
C LYS A 99 -20.50 12.43 -1.36
N ASP A 100 -21.35 12.76 -2.33
CA ASP A 100 -22.47 13.67 -2.10
C ASP A 100 -23.51 12.99 -1.20
N PRO A 101 -23.85 13.55 -0.02
CA PRO A 101 -24.81 12.95 0.90
C PRO A 101 -26.19 12.71 0.29
N GLU A 102 -26.59 13.48 -0.72
CA GLU A 102 -27.85 13.26 -1.44
C GLU A 102 -27.81 11.97 -2.29
N THR A 103 -26.67 11.65 -2.88
CA THR A 103 -26.51 10.40 -3.65
C THR A 103 -26.57 9.17 -2.75
N GLU A 104 -25.96 9.24 -1.56
CA GLU A 104 -26.03 8.16 -0.56
C GLU A 104 -27.46 7.94 -0.05
N ARG A 105 -28.21 9.02 0.23
CA ARG A 105 -29.62 8.92 0.64
C ARG A 105 -30.48 8.27 -0.44
N ARG A 106 -30.27 8.66 -1.71
CA ARG A 106 -31.00 8.09 -2.86
C ARG A 106 -30.67 6.61 -3.05
N GLN A 107 -29.41 6.23 -2.94
CA GLN A 107 -28.98 4.82 -3.01
C GLN A 107 -29.63 4.01 -1.90
N ALA A 108 -29.56 4.47 -0.65
CA ALA A 108 -30.19 3.77 0.48
C ALA A 108 -31.72 3.63 0.34
N ALA A 109 -32.40 4.60 -0.26
CA ALA A 109 -33.83 4.51 -0.53
C ALA A 109 -34.15 3.49 -1.64
N ASN A 110 -33.34 3.44 -2.69
CA ASN A 110 -33.50 2.49 -3.79
C ASN A 110 -33.22 1.05 -3.33
N ASP A 111 -32.19 0.84 -2.50
CA ASP A 111 -31.86 -0.48 -1.95
C ASP A 111 -33.01 -1.04 -1.13
N LYS A 112 -33.63 -0.22 -0.27
CA LYS A 112 -34.81 -0.62 0.52
C LYS A 112 -35.99 -1.01 -0.37
N LYS A 113 -36.24 -0.25 -1.44
CA LYS A 113 -37.30 -0.58 -2.41
C LYS A 113 -37.02 -1.91 -3.10
N ALA A 114 -35.79 -2.11 -3.57
CA ALA A 114 -35.38 -3.35 -4.23
C ALA A 114 -35.57 -4.57 -3.31
N VAL A 115 -35.12 -4.48 -2.06
CA VAL A 115 -35.32 -5.53 -1.05
C VAL A 115 -36.81 -5.81 -0.83
N SER A 116 -37.63 -4.76 -0.65
CA SER A 116 -39.07 -4.94 -0.43
C SER A 116 -39.79 -5.61 -1.62
N THR A 117 -39.40 -5.28 -2.85
CA THR A 117 -39.96 -5.87 -4.06
C THR A 117 -39.65 -7.37 -4.13
N VAL A 118 -38.42 -7.75 -3.83
CA VAL A 118 -38.01 -9.16 -3.81
C VAL A 118 -38.79 -9.93 -2.73
N VAL A 119 -38.89 -9.37 -1.52
CA VAL A 119 -39.63 -9.99 -0.41
C VAL A 119 -41.10 -10.19 -0.77
N ASN A 120 -41.77 -9.16 -1.31
CA ASN A 120 -43.16 -9.24 -1.73
C ASN A 120 -43.36 -10.25 -2.88
N GLY A 121 -42.43 -10.32 -3.83
CA GLY A 121 -42.46 -11.31 -4.90
C GLY A 121 -42.38 -12.75 -4.37
N VAL A 122 -41.43 -13.03 -3.48
CA VAL A 122 -41.27 -14.36 -2.86
C VAL A 122 -42.50 -14.76 -2.05
N LEU A 123 -43.02 -13.85 -1.21
CA LEU A 123 -44.24 -14.08 -0.42
C LEU A 123 -45.46 -14.34 -1.30
N SER A 124 -45.57 -13.68 -2.45
CA SER A 124 -46.70 -13.87 -3.37
C SER A 124 -46.68 -15.26 -4.01
N VAL A 125 -45.50 -15.72 -4.45
CA VAL A 125 -45.32 -17.07 -5.01
C VAL A 125 -45.55 -18.16 -3.96
N ALA A 126 -45.00 -17.97 -2.75
CA ALA A 126 -45.21 -18.91 -1.65
C ALA A 126 -46.68 -18.96 -1.22
N GLY A 127 -47.34 -17.81 -1.13
CA GLY A 127 -48.75 -17.69 -0.75
C GLY A 127 -49.70 -18.35 -1.76
N THR A 128 -49.50 -18.15 -3.06
CA THR A 128 -50.31 -18.81 -4.09
C THR A 128 -50.10 -20.32 -4.12
N GLY A 129 -48.86 -20.78 -3.93
CA GLY A 129 -48.54 -22.20 -3.81
C GLY A 129 -49.20 -22.84 -2.59
N PHE A 130 -49.10 -22.19 -1.42
CA PHE A 130 -49.72 -22.67 -0.18
C PHE A 130 -51.26 -22.70 -0.27
N ALA A 131 -51.86 -21.64 -0.82
CA ALA A 131 -53.31 -21.59 -1.00
C ALA A 131 -53.81 -22.68 -1.96
N THR A 132 -53.09 -22.93 -3.06
CA THR A 132 -53.43 -23.99 -4.03
C THR A 132 -53.32 -25.38 -3.40
N TRP A 133 -52.26 -25.65 -2.64
CA TRP A 133 -52.10 -26.92 -1.92
C TRP A 133 -53.22 -27.14 -0.90
N TRP A 134 -53.48 -26.15 -0.05
CA TRP A 134 -54.52 -26.25 0.98
C TRP A 134 -55.93 -26.40 0.38
N ALA A 135 -56.22 -25.69 -0.71
CA ALA A 135 -57.49 -25.85 -1.43
C ALA A 135 -57.62 -27.24 -2.07
N SER A 136 -56.55 -27.77 -2.68
CA SER A 136 -56.52 -29.11 -3.26
C SER A 136 -56.78 -30.19 -2.20
N GLU A 137 -56.20 -30.05 -1.00
CA GLU A 137 -56.37 -30.98 0.12
C GLU A 137 -57.83 -31.00 0.62
N ARG A 138 -58.47 -29.83 0.70
CA ARG A 138 -59.81 -29.69 1.28
C ARG A 138 -60.95 -29.94 0.30
N MET A 139 -60.73 -29.72 -0.99
CA MET A 139 -61.77 -29.85 -2.02
C MET A 139 -61.86 -31.26 -2.64
N GLY A 140 -61.00 -32.20 -2.26
CA GLY A 140 -61.12 -33.60 -2.71
C GLY A 140 -61.18 -33.72 -4.24
N LEU A 141 -60.46 -32.86 -4.96
CA LEU A 141 -60.43 -32.87 -6.41
C LEU A 141 -59.72 -34.14 -6.90
N ARG A 142 -60.51 -35.15 -7.28
CA ARG A 142 -60.01 -36.23 -8.13
C ARG A 142 -59.75 -35.63 -9.50
N LEU A 143 -58.47 -35.50 -9.85
CA LEU A 143 -58.02 -35.20 -11.20
C LEU A 143 -58.30 -36.41 -12.09
N GLU A 144 -59.53 -36.52 -12.57
CA GLU A 144 -59.87 -37.39 -13.71
C GLU A 144 -59.64 -36.60 -14.99
N TRP A 145 -58.46 -36.82 -15.60
CA TRP A 145 -58.20 -36.43 -16.98
C TRP A 145 -58.51 -37.63 -17.89
N VAL A 146 -59.46 -37.44 -18.81
CA VAL A 146 -59.62 -38.21 -20.06
C VAL A 146 -59.15 -37.32 -21.20
#